data_AF-A0A430HHY0-F1
#
_entry.id   AF-A0A430HHY0-F1
#
_cell.length_a   1.000
_cell.length_b   1.000
_cell.length_c   1.000
_cell.angle_alpha   90.00
_cell.angle_beta   90.00
_cell.angle_gamma   90.00
#
_symmetry.space_group_name_H-M   'P 1'
#
loop_
_entity.id
_entity.type
_entity.pdbx_description
1 polymer ?
#
loop_
_entity_poly.entity_id
_entity_poly.type
_entity_poly.pdbx_seq_one_letter_code
_entity_poly.pdbx_strand_id
1 'polypeptide(L)'
;MKKNIVNFCAALSMSIVSSFAAAQYADVDGRYTSDSIHLQIIVLNPESGDVAATTSVITGACSGNIAGLGKVSGNKLSFSPYVKEAGAESCVVHVEFDGNRKRAKISAAGVCSAYHGGGCGWEGKTTLKKSR
;
A
#
# COMPACT_ATOMS: atom_id res chain seq x y z
N MET A 1 -54.00 17.52 -47.37
CA MET A 1 -53.21 16.39 -46.81
C MET A 1 -51.75 16.68 -47.14
N LYS A 2 -50.75 16.80 -46.27
CA LYS A 2 -50.51 16.53 -44.84
C LYS A 2 -49.61 17.66 -44.29
N LYS A 3 -49.89 18.17 -43.09
CA LYS A 3 -48.94 18.89 -42.23
C LYS A 3 -48.42 17.89 -41.20
N ASN A 4 -47.12 17.87 -40.88
CA ASN A 4 -46.55 17.29 -39.66
C ASN A 4 -45.21 18.02 -39.43
N ILE A 5 -45.18 19.07 -38.60
CA ILE A 5 -44.98 19.05 -37.14
C ILE A 5 -43.54 18.63 -36.80
N VAL A 6 -42.75 19.67 -36.52
CA VAL A 6 -41.44 19.69 -35.88
C VAL A 6 -41.60 19.12 -34.47
N ASN A 7 -40.72 18.21 -34.04
CA ASN A 7 -40.58 17.89 -32.62
C ASN A 7 -39.10 17.94 -32.19
N PHE A 8 -38.82 19.01 -31.45
CA PHE A 8 -37.62 19.29 -30.68
C PHE A 8 -37.61 18.35 -29.46
N CYS A 9 -36.68 17.40 -29.41
CA CYS A 9 -36.35 16.70 -28.16
C CYS A 9 -34.89 16.98 -27.83
N ALA A 10 -34.68 18.10 -27.13
CA ALA A 10 -33.45 18.38 -26.40
C ALA A 10 -33.35 17.38 -25.25
N ALA A 11 -32.66 16.26 -25.46
CA ALA A 11 -32.28 15.34 -24.40
C ALA A 11 -31.01 15.88 -23.72
N LEU A 12 -31.22 16.68 -22.68
CA LEU A 12 -30.22 17.11 -21.71
C LEU A 12 -29.65 15.86 -21.02
N SER A 13 -28.60 15.29 -21.58
CA SER A 13 -27.84 14.20 -20.97
C SER A 13 -27.01 14.77 -19.82
N MET A 14 -27.65 14.88 -18.66
CA MET A 14 -27.00 15.26 -17.41
C MET A 14 -26.12 14.08 -16.98
N SER A 15 -24.89 14.06 -17.48
CA SER A 15 -23.86 13.13 -17.05
C SER A 15 -23.65 13.31 -15.55
N ILE A 16 -24.19 12.38 -14.78
CA ILE A 16 -23.88 12.22 -13.36
C ILE A 16 -22.41 11.78 -13.32
N VAL A 17 -21.49 12.76 -13.25
CA VAL A 17 -20.12 12.50 -12.85
C VAL A 17 -20.21 12.20 -11.36
N SER A 18 -20.55 10.96 -11.04
CA SER A 18 -20.52 10.45 -9.68
C SER A 18 -19.12 10.74 -9.15
N SER A 19 -19.04 11.62 -8.16
CA SER A 19 -17.83 11.95 -7.41
C SER A 19 -17.35 10.71 -6.64
N PHE A 20 -16.85 9.70 -7.34
CA PHE A 20 -16.02 8.66 -6.78
C PHE A 20 -14.62 9.24 -6.60
N ALA A 21 -14.49 10.25 -5.75
CA ALA A 21 -13.27 10.39 -4.95
C ALA A 21 -13.31 9.25 -3.91
N ALA A 22 -13.33 8.01 -4.41
CA ALA A 22 -13.26 6.84 -3.57
C ALA A 22 -11.88 6.85 -2.94
N ALA A 23 -11.83 6.56 -1.65
CA ALA A 23 -10.66 6.27 -0.86
C ALA A 23 -9.80 5.19 -1.56
N GLN A 24 -9.02 5.60 -2.56
CA GLN A 24 -8.38 4.74 -3.57
C GLN A 24 -7.32 3.81 -2.94
N TYR A 25 -6.92 4.12 -1.72
CA TYR A 25 -5.92 3.39 -0.94
C TYR A 25 -6.48 2.72 0.33
N ALA A 26 -7.76 2.89 0.68
CA ALA A 26 -8.29 2.35 1.95
C ALA A 26 -8.25 0.81 2.02
N ASP A 27 -8.29 0.12 0.88
CA ASP A 27 -8.19 -1.33 0.79
C ASP A 27 -6.78 -1.88 1.03
N VAL A 28 -5.71 -1.06 1.08
CA VAL A 28 -4.40 -1.56 1.56
C VAL A 28 -4.35 -1.70 3.09
N ASP A 29 -5.24 -1.01 3.81
CA ASP A 29 -5.30 -1.03 5.27
C ASP A 29 -5.46 -2.46 5.81
N GLY A 30 -4.66 -2.79 6.82
CA GLY A 30 -4.76 -4.07 7.53
C GLY A 30 -3.43 -4.78 7.74
N ARG A 31 -3.54 -6.08 8.00
CA ARG A 31 -2.42 -6.96 8.34
C ARG A 31 -2.14 -7.91 7.20
N TYR A 32 -0.86 -8.07 6.86
CA TYR A 32 -0.38 -9.08 5.93
C TYR A 32 0.63 -9.95 6.66
N THR A 33 0.45 -11.26 6.61
CA THR A 33 1.25 -12.21 7.38
C THR A 33 1.69 -13.40 6.55
N SER A 34 2.85 -13.93 6.90
CA SER A 34 3.37 -15.24 6.51
C SER A 34 4.05 -15.85 7.74
N ASP A 35 4.63 -17.04 7.61
CA ASP A 35 5.35 -17.71 8.71
C ASP A 35 6.55 -16.90 9.22
N SER A 36 7.17 -16.09 8.35
CA SER A 36 8.41 -15.37 8.66
C SER A 36 8.28 -13.84 8.61
N ILE A 37 7.12 -13.30 8.20
CA ILE A 37 6.93 -11.85 8.05
C ILE A 37 5.57 -11.42 8.54
N HIS A 38 5.55 -10.30 9.26
CA HIS A 38 4.35 -9.54 9.57
C HIS A 38 4.48 -8.13 8.98
N LEU A 39 3.40 -7.65 8.37
CA LEU A 39 3.25 -6.28 7.87
C LEU A 39 1.92 -5.74 8.38
N GLN A 40 1.95 -4.60 9.06
CA GLN A 40 0.78 -3.84 9.44
C GLN A 40 0.82 -2.53 8.66
N ILE A 41 -0.28 -2.21 8.00
CA ILE A 41 -0.49 -0.92 7.32
C ILE A 41 -1.68 -0.24 7.99
N ILE A 42 -1.52 1.05 8.28
CA ILE A 42 -2.56 1.95 8.73
C ILE A 42 -2.62 3.10 7.73
N VAL A 43 -3.75 3.24 7.04
CA VAL A 43 -3.94 4.35 6.10
C VAL A 43 -4.26 5.61 6.88
N LEU A 44 -3.38 6.61 6.78
CA LEU A 44 -3.53 7.90 7.45
C LEU A 44 -4.37 8.86 6.61
N ASN A 45 -4.15 8.86 5.30
CA ASN A 45 -4.94 9.64 4.35
C ASN A 45 -5.25 8.78 3.11
N PRO A 46 -6.51 8.35 2.92
CA PRO A 46 -6.89 7.48 1.82
C PRO A 46 -6.98 8.16 0.45
N GLU A 47 -6.94 9.49 0.40
CA GLU A 47 -6.95 10.25 -0.86
C GLU A 47 -5.53 10.45 -1.39
N SER A 48 -4.61 10.83 -0.51
CA SER A 48 -3.20 11.06 -0.86
C SER A 48 -2.35 9.80 -0.81
N GLY A 49 -2.83 8.74 -0.14
CA GLY A 49 -2.12 7.47 0.04
C GLY A 49 -1.08 7.48 1.14
N ASP A 50 -1.13 8.44 2.06
CA ASP A 50 -0.19 8.52 3.17
C ASP A 50 -0.51 7.42 4.19
N VAL A 51 0.52 6.68 4.64
CA VAL A 51 0.35 5.54 5.54
C VAL A 51 1.42 5.52 6.63
N ALA A 52 1.05 4.93 7.76
CA ALA A 52 2.00 4.37 8.71
C ALA A 52 2.10 2.86 8.47
N ALA A 53 3.32 2.33 8.45
CA ALA A 53 3.55 0.91 8.24
C ALA A 53 4.59 0.38 9.20
N THR A 54 4.39 -0.85 9.65
CA THR A 54 5.36 -1.60 10.44
C THR A 54 5.55 -2.95 9.79
N THR A 55 6.79 -3.39 9.63
CA THR A 55 7.08 -4.76 9.22
C THR A 55 8.14 -5.40 10.09
N SER A 56 7.94 -6.68 10.39
CA SER A 56 8.91 -7.52 11.07
C SER A 56 9.21 -8.76 10.26
N VAL A 57 10.44 -9.25 10.42
CA VAL A 57 10.91 -10.51 9.85
C VAL A 57 11.43 -11.39 10.99
N ILE A 58 11.11 -12.68 10.94
CA ILE A 58 11.60 -13.70 11.87
C ILE A 58 12.02 -14.91 11.02
N THR A 59 13.29 -15.28 11.08
CA THR A 59 13.84 -16.44 10.35
C THR A 59 14.85 -17.15 11.24
N GLY A 60 14.45 -18.30 11.80
CA GLY A 60 15.25 -19.01 12.80
C GLY A 60 15.48 -18.13 14.04
N ALA A 61 16.75 -17.92 14.40
CA ALA A 61 17.14 -17.03 15.49
C ALA A 61 17.29 -15.56 15.09
N CYS A 62 17.13 -15.23 13.81
CA CYS A 62 17.25 -13.85 13.31
C CYS A 62 15.88 -13.16 13.33
N SER A 63 15.83 -11.95 13.87
CA SER A 63 14.63 -11.11 13.84
C SER A 63 14.98 -9.67 13.51
N GLY A 64 14.01 -8.99 12.90
CA GLY A 64 14.10 -7.59 12.52
C GLY A 64 12.75 -6.91 12.58
N ASN A 65 12.74 -5.61 12.81
CA ASN A 65 11.52 -4.80 12.83
C ASN A 65 11.82 -3.36 12.40
N ILE A 66 10.90 -2.78 11.63
CA ILE A 66 10.97 -1.40 11.18
C ILE A 66 9.56 -0.81 11.19
N ALA A 67 9.42 0.38 11.76
CA ALA A 67 8.20 1.17 11.74
C ALA A 67 8.48 2.51 11.06
N GLY A 68 7.56 2.94 10.21
CA GLY A 68 7.82 4.07 9.34
C GLY A 68 6.59 4.72 8.74
N LEU A 69 6.86 5.80 8.03
CA LEU A 69 5.87 6.56 7.28
C LEU A 69 6.18 6.45 5.80
N GLY A 70 5.13 6.40 4.99
CA GLY A 70 5.28 6.18 3.57
C GLY A 70 4.04 6.55 2.79
N LYS A 71 4.07 6.15 1.52
CA LYS A 71 3.03 6.47 0.57
C LYS A 71 2.71 5.29 -0.32
N VAL A 72 1.43 5.09 -0.56
CA VAL A 72 0.90 4.16 -1.56
C VAL A 72 0.72 4.92 -2.87
N SER A 73 1.20 4.35 -3.97
CA SER A 73 0.97 4.82 -5.33
C SER A 73 0.68 3.60 -6.22
N GLY A 74 -0.54 3.54 -6.76
CA GLY A 74 -1.03 2.35 -7.46
C GLY A 74 -0.99 1.11 -6.55
N ASN A 75 -0.25 0.09 -6.96
CA ASN A 75 -0.07 -1.17 -6.21
C ASN A 75 1.25 -1.23 -5.44
N LYS A 76 1.90 -0.08 -5.20
CA LYS A 76 3.19 -0.03 -4.51
C LYS A 76 3.10 0.86 -3.28
N LEU A 77 3.64 0.40 -2.18
CA LEU A 77 3.90 1.18 -0.97
C LEU A 77 5.41 1.28 -0.80
N SER A 78 5.90 2.49 -0.54
CA SER A 78 7.26 2.73 -0.07
C SER A 78 7.21 3.48 1.24
N PHE A 79 7.96 3.03 2.25
CA PHE A 79 8.06 3.71 3.54
C PHE A 79 9.49 3.69 4.07
N SER A 80 9.83 4.73 4.84
CA SER A 80 11.12 4.87 5.51
C SER A 80 10.93 4.89 7.01
N PRO A 81 11.97 4.50 7.79
CA PRO A 81 11.91 4.54 9.24
C PRO A 81 11.47 5.90 9.74
N TYR A 82 10.54 5.92 10.71
CA TYR A 82 10.16 7.15 11.39
C TYR A 82 11.30 7.67 12.27
N VAL A 83 11.96 6.76 12.98
CA VAL A 83 13.21 7.00 13.70
C VAL A 83 14.36 6.43 12.88
N LYS A 84 15.29 7.29 12.46
CA LYS A 84 16.45 6.90 11.66
C LYS A 84 17.59 6.49 12.57
N GLU A 85 18.12 5.29 12.35
CA GLU A 85 19.34 4.82 12.99
C GLU A 85 20.55 5.34 12.22
N ALA A 86 21.63 5.65 12.95
CA ALA A 86 22.87 6.12 12.35
C ALA A 86 23.44 5.06 11.39
N GLY A 87 23.75 5.46 10.15
CA GLY A 87 24.22 4.57 9.10
C GLY A 87 23.13 3.78 8.37
N ALA A 88 21.84 3.98 8.71
CA ALA A 88 20.69 3.36 8.04
C ALA A 88 19.69 4.40 7.49
N GLU A 89 20.12 5.64 7.29
CA GLU A 89 19.28 6.78 6.90
C GLU A 89 18.70 6.63 5.48
N SER A 90 19.33 5.80 4.66
CA SER A 90 18.92 5.46 3.30
C SER A 90 17.94 4.28 3.22
N CYS A 91 17.59 3.66 4.35
CA CYS A 91 16.69 2.51 4.36
C CYS A 91 15.29 2.89 3.86
N VAL A 92 14.81 2.16 2.85
CA VAL A 92 13.45 2.24 2.33
C VAL A 92 12.91 0.83 2.20
N VAL A 93 11.71 0.58 2.73
CA VAL A 93 10.99 -0.66 2.52
C VAL A 93 9.97 -0.45 1.41
N HIS A 94 9.94 -1.39 0.47
CA HIS A 94 8.99 -1.46 -0.61
C HIS A 94 8.04 -2.64 -0.42
N VAL A 95 6.77 -2.40 -0.68
CA VAL A 95 5.71 -3.40 -0.68
C VAL A 95 5.01 -3.34 -2.02
N GLU A 96 4.96 -4.46 -2.72
CA GLU A 96 4.22 -4.61 -3.97
C GLU A 96 2.99 -5.48 -3.73
N PHE A 97 1.81 -4.88 -3.91
CA PHE A 97 0.54 -5.56 -3.81
C PHE A 97 0.18 -6.27 -5.11
N ASP A 98 -0.52 -7.39 -5.01
CA ASP A 98 -1.17 -7.96 -6.19
C ASP A 98 -2.42 -7.15 -6.61
N GLY A 99 -2.99 -7.48 -7.78
CA GLY A 99 -4.07 -6.68 -8.37
C GLY A 99 -5.35 -6.56 -7.52
N ASN A 100 -5.54 -7.41 -6.52
CA ASN A 100 -6.66 -7.35 -5.58
C ASN A 100 -6.23 -7.04 -4.13
N ARG A 101 -4.96 -6.66 -3.93
CA ARG A 101 -4.34 -6.30 -2.66
C ARG A 101 -4.54 -7.35 -1.55
N LYS A 102 -4.65 -8.63 -1.93
CA LYS A 102 -4.71 -9.76 -0.99
C LYS A 102 -3.33 -10.32 -0.67
N ARG A 103 -2.34 -9.99 -1.49
CA ARG A 103 -0.94 -10.39 -1.28
C ARG A 103 -0.03 -9.19 -1.34
N ALA A 104 1.05 -9.27 -0.58
CA ALA A 104 2.09 -8.25 -0.54
C ALA A 104 3.47 -8.92 -0.60
N LYS A 105 4.28 -8.52 -1.57
CA LYS A 105 5.70 -8.88 -1.66
C LYS A 105 6.52 -7.75 -1.07
N ILE A 106 7.45 -8.08 -0.18
CA ILE A 106 8.25 -7.07 0.52
C ILE A 106 9.70 -7.15 0.05
N SER A 107 10.32 -5.99 -0.07
CA SER A 107 11.74 -5.80 -0.36
C SER A 107 12.23 -4.53 0.33
N ALA A 108 13.53 -4.33 0.41
CA ALA A 108 14.17 -3.18 0.98
C ALA A 108 15.26 -2.66 0.03
N ALA A 109 15.52 -1.36 0.10
CA ALA A 109 16.57 -0.69 -0.63
C ALA A 109 17.38 0.19 0.33
N GLY A 110 18.65 0.43 0.00
CA GLY A 110 19.59 1.15 0.84
C GLY A 110 20.14 0.29 1.98
N VAL A 111 20.66 0.94 3.02
CA VAL A 111 21.26 0.26 4.17
C VAL A 111 20.20 0.05 5.25
N CYS A 112 19.68 -1.17 5.36
CA CYS A 112 18.63 -1.52 6.32
C CYS A 112 19.09 -2.44 7.46
N SER A 113 20.37 -2.82 7.48
CA SER A 113 20.93 -3.78 8.45
C SER A 113 20.77 -3.37 9.91
N ALA A 114 20.60 -2.08 10.21
CA ALA A 114 20.29 -1.63 11.57
C ALA A 114 18.91 -2.12 12.07
N TYR A 115 17.98 -2.41 11.16
CA TYR A 115 16.59 -2.79 11.49
C TYR A 115 16.35 -4.31 11.48
N HIS A 116 17.22 -5.08 10.82
CA HIS A 116 17.02 -6.53 10.67
C HIS A 116 18.32 -7.36 10.75
N GLY A 117 19.46 -6.72 11.04
CA GLY A 117 20.78 -7.36 11.01
C GLY A 117 21.23 -7.75 9.60
N GLY A 118 22.38 -8.40 9.49
CA GLY A 118 22.88 -8.90 8.19
C GLY A 118 22.25 -10.21 7.72
N GLY A 119 21.53 -10.92 8.61
CA GLY A 119 21.15 -12.33 8.42
C GLY A 119 19.71 -12.61 7.97
N CYS A 120 18.77 -11.68 8.18
CA CYS A 120 17.36 -11.87 7.80
C CYS A 120 16.81 -10.59 7.17
N GLY A 121 16.71 -10.56 5.85
CA GLY A 121 16.05 -9.47 5.13
C GLY A 121 14.59 -9.79 4.80
N TRP A 122 13.85 -8.78 4.35
CA TRP A 122 12.47 -8.95 3.87
C TRP A 122 12.39 -9.48 2.43
N GLU A 123 13.53 -9.55 1.72
CA GLU A 123 13.60 -9.79 0.27
C GLU A 123 12.87 -11.05 -0.21
N GLY A 124 12.03 -10.85 -1.23
CA GLY A 124 11.42 -11.93 -2.00
C GLY A 124 10.31 -12.69 -1.28
N LYS A 125 9.99 -12.33 -0.04
CA LYS A 125 8.94 -12.97 0.74
C LYS A 125 7.57 -12.39 0.39
N THR A 126 6.57 -13.27 0.33
CA THR A 126 5.18 -12.90 0.06
C THR A 126 4.35 -13.14 1.30
N THR A 127 3.44 -12.21 1.57
CA THR A 127 2.52 -12.24 2.71
C THR A 127 1.07 -12.23 2.22
N LEU A 128 0.16 -12.77 3.02
CA LEU A 128 -1.27 -12.80 2.75
C LEU A 128 -2.00 -11.83 3.67
N LYS A 129 -2.95 -11.08 3.12
CA LYS A 129 -3.83 -10.21 3.91
C LYS A 129 -4.68 -11.06 4.85
N LYS A 130 -4.60 -10.79 6.14
CA LYS A 130 -5.43 -11.44 7.15
C LYS A 130 -6.86 -10.93 7.01
N SER A 131 -7.83 -11.84 6.95
CA SER A 131 -9.24 -11.46 7.11
C SER A 131 -9.41 -10.76 8.45
N ARG A 132 -10.15 -9.65 8.45
CA ARG A 132 -10.59 -9.01 9.71
C ARG A 132 -11.42 -9.99 10.53
#